data_AF-E2B5P8-F1
#
_entry.id   AF-E2B5P8-F1
#
_cell.length_a   1.000
_cell.length_b   1.000
_cell.length_c   1.000
_cell.angle_alpha   90.00
_cell.angle_beta   90.00
_cell.angle_gamma   90.00
#
_symmetry.space_group_name_H-M   'P 1'
#
loop_
_entity.id
_entity.type
_entity.pdbx_description
1 polymer ?
#
loop_
_entity_poly.entity_id
_entity_poly.type
_entity_poly.pdbx_seq_one_letter_code
_entity_poly.pdbx_strand_id
1 'polypeptide(L)' 'FLHDNTRSHDIAVKQILMELEWDVLPYPYSLDLAPSDYHLFRSMQHALEDTHFHNYREVENWVAELIGSKDRPFFRRGI' A
#
# COMPACT_ATOMS: atom_id res chain seq x y z
N PHE A 1 -11.85 2.53 5.37
CA PHE A 1 -10.92 2.15 4.29
C PHE A 1 -10.25 3.41 3.75
N LEU A 2 -8.92 3.44 3.72
CA LEU A 2 -8.14 4.58 3.23
C LEU A 2 -7.32 4.10 2.03
N HIS A 3 -7.56 4.70 0.87
CA HIS A 3 -6.90 4.38 -0.38
C HIS A 3 -6.76 5.68 -1.19
N ASP A 4 -5.79 5.76 -2.09
CA ASP A 4 -5.71 6.86 -3.05
C ASP A 4 -6.98 6.92 -3.92
N ASN A 5 -7.26 8.09 -4.50
CA ASN A 5 -8.37 8.27 -5.43
C ASN A 5 -7.88 8.28 -6.89
N THR A 6 -6.92 7.41 -7.22
CA THR A 6 -6.45 7.30 -8.62
C THR A 6 -7.60 6.86 -9.52
N ARG A 7 -7.64 7.45 -10.73
CA ARG A 7 -8.78 7.41 -11.66
C ARG A 7 -9.28 6.01 -12.06
N SER A 8 -8.52 4.96 -11.76
CA SER A 8 -8.86 3.57 -12.06
C SER A 8 -9.89 2.97 -11.09
N HIS A 9 -10.15 3.58 -9.93
CA HIS A 9 -10.97 2.98 -8.86
C HIS A 9 -12.46 3.36 -8.88
N ASP A 10 -12.96 3.97 -9.97
CA ASP A 10 -14.00 4.98 -9.80
C ASP A 10 -15.44 4.48 -9.55
N ILE A 11 -15.81 3.26 -9.94
CA ILE A 11 -17.23 2.80 -9.81
C ILE A 11 -17.37 1.39 -9.22
N ALA A 12 -16.73 0.38 -9.83
CA ALA A 12 -16.89 -1.01 -9.39
C ALA A 12 -16.36 -1.25 -7.97
N VAL A 13 -15.20 -0.66 -7.65
CA VAL A 13 -14.60 -0.76 -6.31
C VAL A 13 -15.45 -0.07 -5.26
N LYS A 14 -16.05 1.09 -5.59
CA LYS A 14 -16.97 1.79 -4.68
C LYS A 14 -18.24 0.98 -4.42
N GLN A 15 -18.80 0.31 -5.43
CA GLN A 15 -19.96 -0.57 -5.27
C GLN A 15 -19.63 -1.76 -4.35
N ILE A 16 -18.50 -2.42 -4.57
CA ILE A 16 -18.06 -3.54 -3.71
C ILE A 16 -17.83 -3.06 -2.27
N LEU A 17 -17.22 -1.89 -2.06
CA LEU A 17 -17.00 -1.34 -0.72
C LEU A 17 -18.32 -0.99 0.00
N MET A 18 -19.33 -0.53 -0.74
CA MET A 18 -20.69 -0.31 -0.21
C MET A 18 -21.36 -1.64 0.14
N GLU A 19 -21.25 -2.67 -0.70
CA GLU A 19 -21.76 -4.02 -0.42
C GLU A 19 -21.10 -4.66 0.79
N LEU A 20 -19.81 -4.35 1.03
CA LEU A 20 -19.06 -4.81 2.19
C LEU A 20 -19.34 -3.98 3.46
N GLU A 21 -20.17 -2.93 3.38
CA GLU A 21 -20.46 -1.98 4.48
C GLU A 21 -19.20 -1.30 5.05
N TRP A 22 -18.18 -1.07 4.22
CA TRP A 22 -16.95 -0.42 4.65
C TRP A 22 -17.05 1.09 4.53
N ASP A 23 -16.87 1.81 5.65
CA ASP A 23 -16.76 3.26 5.63
C ASP A 23 -15.51 3.70 4.86
N VAL A 24 -15.72 4.30 3.69
CA VAL A 24 -14.66 4.87 2.86
C VAL A 24 -14.44 6.33 3.27
N LEU A 25 -13.23 6.63 3.75
CA LEU A 25 -12.90 7.99 4.19
C LEU A 25 -12.71 8.90 2.96
N PRO A 26 -13.35 10.09 2.93
CA PRO A 26 -13.16 11.05 1.84
C PRO A 26 -11.73 11.60 1.90
N TYR A 27 -10.96 11.31 0.86
CA TYR A 27 -9.54 11.63 0.84
C TYR A 27 -9.25 12.79 -0.13
N PRO A 28 -8.56 13.87 0.32
CA PRO A 28 -8.07 14.91 -0.58
C PRO A 28 -6.99 14.33 -1.50
N TYR A 29 -6.93 14.77 -2.76
CA TYR A 29 -5.99 14.32 -3.80
C TYR A 29 -4.50 14.64 -3.49
N SER A 30 -3.98 14.21 -2.34
CA SER A 30 -2.58 14.30 -1.95
C SER A 30 -2.00 12.90 -1.88
N LEU A 31 -1.13 12.60 -2.83
CA LEU A 31 -0.33 11.38 -2.92
C LEU A 31 0.47 11.10 -1.61
N ASP A 32 0.68 12.12 -0.77
CA ASP A 32 1.52 12.05 0.42
C ASP A 32 0.84 11.61 1.73
N LEU A 33 -0.50 11.50 1.79
CA LEU A 33 -1.20 11.18 3.05
C LEU A 33 -1.53 9.69 3.22
N ALA A 34 -1.23 8.83 2.24
CA ALA A 34 -1.60 7.43 2.32
C ALA A 34 -0.58 6.74 3.24
N PRO A 35 -1.02 6.05 4.31
CA PRO A 35 -0.18 5.24 5.18
C PRO A 35 0.79 4.32 4.44
N SER A 36 0.35 3.78 3.31
CA SER A 36 1.17 2.95 2.41
C SER A 36 2.32 3.73 1.81
N ASP A 37 2.04 4.89 1.22
CA ASP A 37 3.00 5.70 0.46
C ASP A 37 4.05 6.34 1.37
N TYR A 38 3.61 6.87 2.52
CA TYR A 38 4.50 7.58 3.44
C TYR A 38 5.37 6.64 4.30
N HIS A 39 4.85 5.48 4.70
CA HIS A 39 5.52 4.62 5.69
C HIS A 39 6.05 3.33 5.10
N LEU A 40 5.19 2.56 4.41
CA LEU A 40 5.58 1.25 3.88
C LEU A 40 6.51 1.39 2.67
N PHE A 41 6.10 2.13 1.63
CA PHE A 41 6.91 2.35 0.43
C PHE A 41 8.19 3.13 0.70
N ARG A 42 8.13 4.13 1.59
CA ARG A 42 9.34 4.83 2.07
C ARG A 42 10.34 3.88 2.73
N SER A 43 9.88 2.92 3.53
CA SER A 43 10.78 1.95 4.19
C SER A 43 11.47 0.99 3.21
N MET A 44 10.95 0.87 1.99
CA MET A 44 11.48 0.02 0.92
C MET A 44 12.45 0.74 0.00
N GLN A 45 12.43 2.07 -0.03
CA GLN A 45 13.06 2.87 -1.07
C GLN A 45 14.56 2.59 -1.21
N HIS A 46 15.29 2.52 -0.08
CA HIS A 46 16.73 2.20 -0.09
C HIS A 46 17.01 0.76 -0.53
N ALA A 47 16.19 -0.20 -0.10
CA ALA A 47 16.39 -1.60 -0.46
C ALA A 47 16.10 -1.84 -1.96
N LEU A 48 15.14 -1.10 -2.53
CA LEU A 48 14.80 -1.12 -3.96
C LEU A 48 15.86 -0.44 -4.83
N GLU A 49 16.56 0.57 -4.30
CA GLU A 49 17.62 1.28 -5.02
C GLU A 49 18.83 0.36 -5.29
N ASP A 50 19.13 -0.54 -4.36
CA ASP A 50 20.26 -1.47 -4.43
C ASP A 50 19.90 -2.87 -4.98
N THR A 51 18.64 -3.13 -5.36
CA THR A 51 18.21 -4.44 -5.88
C THR A 51 17.90 -4.45 -7.38
N HIS A 52 18.31 -5.52 -8.04
CA HIS A 52 17.90 -5.84 -9.41
C HIS A 52 17.19 -7.18 -9.45
N PHE A 53 15.93 -7.15 -9.86
CA PHE A 53 15.10 -8.33 -10.03
C PHE A 53 15.12 -8.79 -11.49
N HIS A 54 15.28 -10.09 -11.72
CA HIS A 54 15.36 -10.66 -13.07
C HIS A 54 14.00 -11.16 -13.57
N ASN A 55 13.05 -11.38 -12.64
CA ASN A 55 11.71 -11.86 -12.95
C ASN A 55 10.71 -11.45 -11.86
N TYR A 56 9.43 -11.61 -12.20
CA TYR A 56 8.32 -11.30 -11.30
C TYR A 56 8.33 -12.12 -10.00
N ARG A 57 8.77 -13.37 -10.03
CA ARG A 57 8.80 -14.25 -8.86
C ARG A 57 9.81 -13.79 -7.80
N GLU A 58 10.92 -13.22 -8.23
CA GLU A 58 11.89 -12.60 -7.32
C GLU A 58 11.30 -11.38 -6.61
N VAL A 59 10.51 -10.57 -7.32
CA VAL A 59 9.79 -9.44 -6.72
C VAL A 59 8.78 -9.92 -5.70
N GLU A 60 7.96 -10.93 -6.04
CA GLU A 60 6.97 -11.49 -5.10
C GLU A 60 7.61 -12.04 -3.83
N ASN A 61 8.68 -12.83 -3.96
CA ASN A 61 9.39 -13.39 -2.82
C ASN A 61 9.98 -12.29 -1.93
N TRP A 62 10.62 -11.29 -2.53
CA TRP A 62 11.21 -10.18 -1.79
C TRP A 62 10.17 -9.36 -1.02
N VAL A 63 9.02 -9.07 -1.65
CA VAL A 63 7.91 -8.38 -0.99
C VAL A 63 7.34 -9.22 0.16
N ALA A 64 7.18 -10.53 -0.03
CA ALA A 64 6.69 -11.44 1.00
C ALA A 64 7.63 -11.52 2.21
N GLU A 65 8.95 -11.64 1.97
CA GLU A 65 9.97 -11.63 3.02
C GLU A 65 9.99 -10.30 3.77
N LEU A 66 9.90 -9.19 3.05
CA LEU A 66 9.86 -7.87 3.67
C LEU A 66 8.65 -7.72 4.59
N ILE A 67 7.44 -8.02 4.10
CA ILE A 67 6.22 -7.94 4.91
C ILE A 67 6.32 -8.87 6.12
N GLY A 68 6.83 -10.09 5.92
CA GLY A 68 7.08 -11.05 6.99
C GLY A 68 8.12 -10.60 8.02
N SER A 69 9.08 -9.76 7.62
CA SER A 69 10.12 -9.20 8.50
C SER A 69 9.62 -8.08 9.41
N LYS A 70 8.49 -7.42 9.08
CA LYS A 70 7.96 -6.29 9.85
C LYS A 70 7.09 -6.77 11.00
N ASP A 71 7.26 -6.12 12.14
CA ASP A 71 6.48 -6.40 13.35
C ASP A 71 5.15 -5.63 13.37
N ARG A 72 4.19 -6.08 14.17
CA ARG A 72 2.91 -5.37 14.36
C ARG A 72 3.08 -3.89 14.74
N PRO A 73 4.02 -3.52 15.63
CA PRO A 73 4.33 -2.11 15.91
C PRO A 73 4.76 -1.29 14.69
N PHE A 74 5.49 -1.87 13.74
CA PHE A 74 5.85 -1.17 12.50
C PHE A 74 4.60 -0.71 11.73
N PHE A 75 3.63 -1.59 11.51
CA PHE A 75 2.39 -1.23 10.81
C PHE A 75 1.55 -0.22 11.59
N ARG A 76 1.50 -0.35 12.92
CA ARG A 76 0.75 0.60 13.76
C ARG A 76 1.30 2.02 13.71
N ARG A 77 2.62 2.20 13.50
CA ARG A 77 3.24 3.53 13.38
C ARG A 77 2.94 4.23 12.04
N GLY A 78 2.53 3.47 11.02
CA GLY A 78 2.21 4.02 9.71
C GLY A 78 0.76 4.46 9.54
N ILE A 79 -0.11 4.13 10.50
CA ILE A 79 -1.57 4.41 10.49
C ILE A 79 -1.85 5.70 11.25
#